data_AF-A0A4R9C4L8-F1
#
_entry.id   AF-A0A4R9C4L8-F1
#
_cell.length_a   1.000
_cell.length_b   1.000
_cell.length_c   1.000
_cell.angle_alpha   90.00
_cell.angle_beta   90.00
_cell.angle_gamma   90.00
#
_symmetry.space_group_name_H-M   'P 1'
#
loop_
_entity.id
_entity.type
_entity.pdbx_description
1 polymer ?
#
loop_
_entity_poly.entity_id
_entity_poly.type
_entity_poly.pdbx_seq_one_letter_code
_entity_poly.pdbx_strand_id
1 'polypeptide(L)'
;MYYYFGGRMTQDNYKQKLEKIKEEHLDNKINKKRKILKFFGLIIALVIIVLTILAFREGYFVDREKFANLLSKFGIFAPLFFIVLQAFFTVFPVNPSGITNLSVVIAYGPLIGFMLNYVAIMIGSVINFYLGRKYGKKFIGLLFTEKAINKQIDWLNKGNKIEKMFIIVLIVPFMPDDISCMICGMTDFKFHRFFIITAFLKFWAIGIILYIMQYGYEALYRLIF
;
A
#
# COMPACT_ATOMS: atom_id res chain seq x y z
N MET A 1 58.36 -0.34 -18.15
CA MET A 1 58.96 -1.17 -17.09
C MET A 1 57.94 -1.27 -15.96
N TYR A 2 57.13 -2.34 -15.96
CA TYR A 2 56.06 -2.55 -14.99
C TYR A 2 56.60 -3.38 -13.83
N TYR A 3 56.74 -2.77 -12.65
CA TYR A 3 57.09 -3.50 -11.42
C TYR A 3 55.93 -4.39 -11.00
N TYR A 4 56.19 -5.70 -11.05
CA TYR A 4 55.35 -6.78 -10.53
C TYR A 4 55.83 -7.14 -9.12
N PHE A 5 55.01 -6.88 -8.09
CA PHE A 5 55.06 -7.63 -6.83
C PHE A 5 53.64 -7.72 -6.25
N GLY A 6 53.14 -8.95 -6.08
CA GLY A 6 51.88 -9.24 -5.38
C GLY A 6 50.69 -9.64 -6.26
N GLY A 7 50.56 -10.95 -6.55
CA GLY A 7 49.30 -11.62 -6.90
C GLY A 7 48.55 -11.16 -8.17
N ARG A 8 48.75 -11.84 -9.30
CA ARG A 8 47.89 -11.67 -10.48
C ARG A 8 46.46 -12.14 -10.16
N MET A 9 45.56 -11.21 -9.87
CA MET A 9 44.13 -11.46 -10.09
C MET A 9 43.88 -11.62 -11.59
N THR A 10 43.31 -12.75 -12.00
CA THR A 10 42.83 -12.99 -13.37
C THR A 10 41.79 -11.91 -13.75
N GLN A 11 41.69 -11.55 -15.03
CA GLN A 11 40.73 -10.52 -15.48
C GLN A 11 39.28 -10.83 -15.05
N ASP A 12 38.93 -12.12 -14.97
CA ASP A 12 37.61 -12.57 -14.49
C ASP A 12 37.40 -12.31 -12.99
N ASN A 13 38.44 -12.49 -12.16
CA ASN A 13 38.39 -12.12 -10.74
C ASN A 13 38.25 -10.61 -10.54
N TYR A 14 38.85 -9.80 -11.42
CA TYR A 14 38.72 -8.35 -11.37
C TYR A 14 37.32 -7.89 -11.76
N LYS A 15 36.72 -8.48 -12.80
CA LYS A 15 35.33 -8.22 -13.20
C LYS A 15 34.33 -8.63 -12.13
N GLN A 16 34.46 -9.82 -11.55
CA GLN A 16 33.58 -10.26 -10.44
C GLN A 16 33.68 -9.36 -9.21
N LYS A 17 34.88 -8.88 -8.87
CA LYS A 17 35.07 -7.94 -7.76
C LYS A 17 34.42 -6.59 -8.05
N LEU A 18 34.51 -6.08 -9.29
CA LEU A 18 33.85 -4.85 -9.72
C LEU A 18 32.32 -4.99 -9.75
N GLU A 19 31.79 -6.13 -10.16
CA GLU A 19 30.34 -6.42 -10.10
C GLU A 19 29.83 -6.47 -8.67
N LYS A 20 30.53 -7.19 -7.77
CA LYS A 20 30.21 -7.19 -6.34
C LYS A 20 30.23 -5.80 -5.73
N ILE A 21 31.23 -4.98 -6.03
CA ILE A 21 31.30 -3.59 -5.53
C ILE A 21 30.14 -2.76 -6.08
N LYS A 22 29.76 -2.92 -7.35
CA LYS A 22 28.62 -2.22 -7.95
C LYS A 22 27.29 -2.66 -7.34
N GLU A 23 27.10 -3.95 -7.08
CA GLU A 23 25.92 -4.49 -6.38
C GLU A 23 25.85 -3.95 -4.94
N GLU A 24 26.95 -4.01 -4.19
CA GLU A 24 27.01 -3.52 -2.81
C GLU A 24 26.78 -2.00 -2.71
N HIS A 25 27.25 -1.23 -3.70
CA HIS A 25 27.00 0.21 -3.78
C HIS A 25 25.55 0.53 -4.18
N LEU A 26 24.95 -0.27 -5.08
CA LEU A 26 23.55 -0.17 -5.46
C LEU A 26 22.64 -0.50 -4.27
N ASP A 27 22.94 -1.57 -3.54
CA ASP A 27 22.21 -2.02 -2.36
C ASP A 27 22.29 -1.01 -1.22
N ASN A 28 23.45 -0.42 -0.97
CA ASN A 28 23.59 0.65 0.01
C ASN A 28 22.78 1.90 -0.36
N LYS A 29 22.76 2.27 -1.65
CA LYS A 29 21.97 3.41 -2.15
C LYS A 29 20.46 3.14 -2.03
N ILE A 30 20.03 1.91 -2.32
CA ILE A 30 18.64 1.46 -2.16
C ILE A 30 18.25 1.44 -0.68
N ASN A 31 19.09 0.90 0.21
CA ASN A 31 18.84 0.86 1.65
C ASN A 31 18.74 2.25 2.28
N LYS A 32 19.57 3.21 1.84
CA LYS A 32 19.47 4.61 2.29
C LYS A 32 18.14 5.23 1.88
N LYS A 33 17.71 5.06 0.61
CA LYS A 33 16.40 5.54 0.14
C LYS A 33 15.25 4.87 0.87
N ARG A 34 15.34 3.56 1.14
CA ARG A 34 14.34 2.78 1.89
C ARG A 34 14.19 3.25 3.32
N LYS A 35 15.30 3.56 4.01
CA LYS A 35 15.27 4.15 5.36
C LYS A 35 14.58 5.51 5.36
N ILE A 36 14.88 6.36 4.38
CA ILE A 36 14.25 7.68 4.23
C ILE A 36 12.75 7.53 3.98
N LEU A 37 12.34 6.66 3.05
CA LEU A 37 10.93 6.45 2.72
C LEU A 37 10.15 5.88 3.92
N LYS A 38 10.73 4.92 4.66
CA LYS A 38 10.15 4.38 5.89
C LYS A 38 10.09 5.44 7.00
N PHE A 39 11.08 6.31 7.11
CA PHE A 39 11.10 7.39 8.09
C PHE A 39 10.02 8.43 7.81
N PHE A 40 9.90 8.90 6.56
CA PHE A 40 8.80 9.77 6.15
C PHE A 40 7.45 9.09 6.33
N GLY A 41 7.33 7.81 5.99
CA GLY A 41 6.13 7.03 6.25
C GLY A 41 5.78 7.02 7.74
N LEU A 42 6.75 6.73 8.60
CA LEU A 42 6.56 6.69 10.05
C LEU A 42 6.18 8.07 10.63
N ILE A 43 6.76 9.15 10.12
CA ILE A 43 6.37 10.52 10.48
C ILE A 43 4.92 10.80 10.07
N ILE A 44 4.55 10.47 8.83
CA ILE A 44 3.19 10.67 8.33
C ILE A 44 2.19 9.86 9.16
N ALA A 45 2.51 8.60 9.50
CA ALA A 45 1.70 7.76 10.36
C ALA A 45 1.54 8.35 11.77
N LEU A 46 2.63 8.85 12.38
CA LEU A 46 2.59 9.53 13.68
C LEU A 46 1.74 10.79 13.64
N VAL A 47 1.87 11.62 12.60
CA VAL A 47 1.06 12.83 12.42
C VAL A 47 -0.43 12.46 12.32
N ILE A 48 -0.78 11.42 11.55
CA ILE A 48 -2.17 10.95 11.43
C ILE A 48 -2.69 10.44 12.78
N ILE A 49 -1.89 9.67 13.53
CA ILE A 49 -2.28 9.18 14.86
C ILE A 49 -2.52 10.35 15.82
N VAL A 50 -1.62 11.34 15.85
CA VAL A 50 -1.76 12.53 16.69
C VAL A 50 -3.00 13.32 16.29
N LEU A 51 -3.22 13.56 15.00
CA LEU A 51 -4.43 14.23 14.50
C LEU A 51 -5.70 13.46 14.84
N THR A 52 -5.66 12.13 14.79
CA THR A 52 -6.79 11.27 15.16
C THR A 52 -7.08 11.38 16.65
N ILE A 53 -6.06 11.34 17.52
CA ILE A 53 -6.22 11.50 18.98
C ILE A 53 -6.76 12.89 19.31
N LEU A 54 -6.24 13.95 18.67
CA LEU A 54 -6.73 15.31 18.84
C LEU A 54 -8.19 15.44 18.37
N ALA A 55 -8.53 14.85 17.22
CA ALA A 55 -9.89 14.86 16.70
C ALA A 55 -10.87 14.07 17.59
N PHE A 56 -10.41 12.98 18.21
CA PHE A 56 -11.20 12.22 19.19
C PHE A 56 -11.42 13.02 20.47
N ARG A 57 -10.39 13.71 20.97
CA ARG A 57 -10.46 14.55 22.17
C ARG A 57 -11.40 15.75 22.00
N GLU A 58 -11.43 16.33 20.82
CA GLU A 58 -12.34 17.43 20.47
C GLU A 58 -13.77 16.96 20.15
N GLY A 59 -14.02 15.64 20.16
CA GLY A 59 -15.34 15.06 19.97
C GLY A 59 -15.83 15.05 18.52
N TYR A 60 -14.97 15.29 17.53
CA TYR A 60 -15.36 15.29 16.11
C TYR A 60 -15.91 13.94 15.63
N PHE A 61 -15.52 12.83 16.26
CA PHE A 61 -16.05 11.50 15.91
C PHE A 61 -17.39 11.17 16.61
N VAL A 62 -17.75 11.93 17.66
CA VAL A 62 -18.97 11.72 18.45
C VAL A 62 -20.07 12.68 18.01
N ASP A 63 -19.71 13.92 17.71
CA ASP A 63 -20.61 14.99 17.31
C ASP A 63 -20.57 15.18 15.78
N ARG A 64 -21.50 14.52 15.09
CA ARG A 64 -21.61 14.54 13.62
C ARG A 64 -21.75 15.97 13.06
N GLU A 65 -22.36 16.90 13.80
CA GLU A 65 -22.53 18.29 13.35
C GLU A 65 -21.22 19.06 13.34
N LYS A 66 -20.35 18.87 14.35
CA LYS A 66 -19.03 19.52 14.39
C LYS A 66 -18.12 19.03 13.27
N PHE A 67 -18.18 17.74 12.96
CA PHE A 67 -17.38 17.17 11.87
C PHE A 67 -17.91 17.58 10.49
N ALA A 68 -19.22 17.59 10.31
CA ALA A 68 -19.87 18.11 9.10
C ALA A 68 -19.52 19.60 8.90
N ASN A 69 -19.48 20.41 9.96
CA ASN A 69 -19.08 21.83 9.89
C ASN A 69 -17.58 22.04 9.63
N LEU A 70 -16.71 21.10 10.00
CA LEU A 70 -15.30 21.14 9.63
C LEU A 70 -15.11 20.78 8.14
N LEU A 71 -15.84 19.76 7.68
CA LEU A 71 -15.82 19.31 6.29
C LEU A 71 -16.48 20.32 5.34
N SER A 72 -17.52 21.04 5.78
CA SER A 72 -18.16 22.09 4.99
C SER A 72 -17.21 23.23 4.64
N LYS A 73 -16.18 23.49 5.46
CA LYS A 73 -15.10 24.45 5.15
C LYS A 73 -14.21 24.02 3.97
N PHE A 74 -14.10 22.72 3.70
CA PHE A 74 -13.41 22.18 2.53
C PHE A 74 -14.34 22.07 1.29
N GLY A 75 -15.65 22.22 1.48
CA GLY A 75 -16.64 22.28 0.41
C GLY A 75 -16.61 21.06 -0.52
N ILE A 76 -16.91 21.30 -1.80
CA ILE A 76 -17.05 20.24 -2.82
C ILE A 76 -15.74 19.50 -3.14
N PHE A 77 -14.59 20.02 -2.69
CA PHE A 77 -13.27 19.42 -2.93
C PHE A 77 -12.88 18.39 -1.88
N ALA A 78 -13.58 18.35 -0.73
CA ALA A 78 -13.27 17.42 0.34
C ALA A 78 -13.27 15.94 -0.12
N PRO A 79 -14.28 15.45 -0.88
CA PRO A 79 -14.28 14.06 -1.37
C PRO A 79 -13.12 13.75 -2.32
N LEU A 80 -12.75 14.70 -3.19
CA LEU A 80 -11.64 14.52 -4.12
C LEU A 80 -10.31 14.43 -3.37
N PHE A 81 -10.12 15.27 -2.35
CA PHE A 81 -8.94 15.21 -1.48
C PHE A 81 -8.83 13.85 -0.78
N PHE A 82 -9.94 13.32 -0.25
CA PHE A 82 -9.96 11.98 0.35
C PHE A 82 -9.55 10.90 -0.65
N ILE A 83 -10.07 10.94 -1.87
CA ILE A 83 -9.72 9.96 -2.91
C ILE A 83 -8.23 9.98 -3.21
N VAL A 84 -7.65 11.17 -3.41
CA VAL A 84 -6.22 11.32 -3.73
C VAL A 84 -5.35 10.85 -2.56
N LEU A 85 -5.69 11.28 -1.35
CA LEU A 85 -4.95 10.95 -0.14
C LEU A 85 -5.00 9.44 0.14
N GLN A 86 -6.16 8.82 -0.03
CA GLN A 86 -6.33 7.40 0.20
C GLN A 86 -5.68 6.55 -0.89
N ALA A 87 -5.79 6.94 -2.16
CA ALA A 87 -5.05 6.30 -3.23
C ALA A 87 -3.52 6.37 -2.97
N PHE A 88 -3.03 7.49 -2.45
CA PHE A 88 -1.64 7.63 -2.03
C PHE A 88 -1.27 6.65 -0.90
N PHE A 89 -2.09 6.51 0.14
CA PHE A 89 -1.87 5.52 1.21
C PHE A 89 -1.99 4.06 0.75
N THR A 90 -2.75 3.79 -0.32
CA THR A 90 -2.78 2.46 -0.96
C THR A 90 -1.48 2.17 -1.73
N VAL A 91 -0.85 3.19 -2.30
CA VAL A 91 0.43 3.02 -3.02
C VAL A 91 1.61 2.90 -2.04
N PHE A 92 1.59 3.72 -0.98
CA PHE A 92 2.61 3.72 0.05
C PHE A 92 2.05 3.03 1.30
N PRO A 93 2.49 1.81 1.65
CA PRO A 93 1.94 1.01 2.77
C PRO A 93 2.37 1.57 4.13
N VAL A 94 1.97 2.82 4.37
CA VAL A 94 2.39 3.68 5.47
C VAL A 94 1.30 3.72 6.54
N ASN A 95 0.03 3.53 6.16
CA ASN A 95 -1.12 3.79 7.00
C ASN A 95 -1.94 2.51 7.26
N PRO A 96 -2.39 2.25 8.51
CA PRO A 96 -3.48 1.29 8.77
C PRO A 96 -4.78 1.71 8.06
N SER A 97 -5.04 1.08 6.91
CA SER A 97 -6.19 1.33 6.03
C SER A 97 -7.55 1.35 6.76
N GLY A 98 -7.71 0.55 7.82
CA GLY A 98 -8.95 0.48 8.60
C GLY A 98 -9.42 1.81 9.21
N ILE A 99 -8.50 2.60 9.77
CA ILE A 99 -8.85 3.88 10.42
C ILE A 99 -9.32 4.90 9.39
N THR A 100 -8.64 4.94 8.24
CA THR A 100 -8.96 5.87 7.16
C THR A 100 -10.31 5.53 6.55
N ASN A 101 -10.59 4.24 6.34
CA ASN A 101 -11.86 3.76 5.79
C ASN A 101 -13.05 4.16 6.68
N LEU A 102 -12.92 3.95 7.99
CA LEU A 102 -13.91 4.35 9.00
C LEU A 102 -14.14 5.87 9.01
N SER A 103 -13.06 6.65 8.94
CA SER A 103 -13.14 8.12 9.00
C SER A 103 -13.98 8.70 7.86
N VAL A 104 -13.83 8.17 6.64
CA VAL A 104 -14.59 8.62 5.46
C VAL A 104 -16.07 8.20 5.56
N VAL A 105 -16.37 7.04 6.16
CA VAL A 105 -17.74 6.59 6.39
C VAL A 105 -18.44 7.40 7.48
N ILE A 106 -17.73 7.75 8.56
CA ILE A 106 -18.26 8.64 9.60
C ILE A 106 -18.53 10.04 9.03
N ALA A 107 -17.66 10.52 8.12
CA ALA A 107 -17.79 11.82 7.46
C ALA A 107 -19.00 11.93 6.51
N TYR A 108 -19.13 10.98 5.58
CA TYR A 108 -20.06 11.08 4.45
C TYR A 108 -21.24 10.10 4.54
N GLY A 109 -21.30 9.31 5.61
CA GLY A 109 -22.24 8.21 5.75
C GLY A 109 -21.79 6.92 5.04
N PRO A 110 -22.50 5.82 5.27
CA PRO A 110 -22.08 4.48 4.84
C PRO A 110 -22.03 4.33 3.32
N LEU A 111 -23.02 4.84 2.59
CA LEU A 111 -23.12 4.64 1.14
C LEU A 111 -22.09 5.47 0.37
N ILE A 112 -22.02 6.77 0.65
CA ILE A 112 -21.09 7.69 -0.02
C ILE A 112 -19.66 7.40 0.43
N GLY A 113 -19.46 7.14 1.72
CA GLY A 113 -18.15 6.76 2.24
C GLY A 113 -17.63 5.45 1.64
N PHE A 114 -18.49 4.45 1.45
CA PHE A 114 -18.13 3.23 0.72
C PHE A 114 -17.65 3.53 -0.71
N MET A 115 -18.41 4.34 -1.47
CA MET A 115 -18.05 4.67 -2.85
C MET A 115 -16.73 5.44 -2.94
N LEU A 116 -16.49 6.41 -2.04
CA LEU A 116 -15.23 7.17 -1.99
C LEU A 116 -14.04 6.25 -1.70
N ASN A 117 -14.17 5.37 -0.70
CA ASN A 117 -13.15 4.37 -0.39
C ASN A 117 -12.88 3.43 -1.57
N TYR A 118 -13.95 2.91 -2.18
CA TYR A 118 -13.85 1.99 -3.30
C TYR A 118 -13.12 2.62 -4.50
N VAL A 119 -13.51 3.84 -4.89
CA VAL A 119 -12.86 4.56 -5.99
C VAL A 119 -11.39 4.84 -5.68
N ALA A 120 -11.07 5.30 -4.46
CA ALA A 120 -9.70 5.57 -4.05
C ALA A 120 -8.81 4.34 -4.10
N ILE A 121 -9.28 3.21 -3.54
CA ILE A 121 -8.55 1.95 -3.51
C ILE A 121 -8.39 1.38 -4.93
N MET A 122 -9.40 1.52 -5.79
CA MET A 122 -9.29 1.12 -7.20
C MET A 122 -8.24 1.92 -7.94
N ILE A 123 -8.22 3.25 -7.76
CA ILE A 123 -7.19 4.13 -8.35
C ILE A 123 -5.79 3.72 -7.85
N GLY A 124 -5.62 3.56 -6.53
CA GLY A 124 -4.36 3.12 -5.94
C GLY A 124 -3.90 1.76 -6.47
N SER A 125 -4.81 0.80 -6.63
CA SER A 125 -4.51 -0.54 -7.15
C SER A 125 -4.07 -0.50 -8.62
N VAL A 126 -4.72 0.33 -9.44
CA VAL A 126 -4.33 0.58 -10.83
C VAL A 126 -2.94 1.22 -10.89
N ILE A 127 -2.67 2.22 -10.05
CA ILE A 127 -1.36 2.85 -9.95
C ILE A 127 -0.30 1.80 -9.58
N ASN A 128 -0.54 0.97 -8.57
CA ASN A 128 0.35 -0.11 -8.15
C ASN A 128 0.66 -1.07 -9.31
N PHE A 129 -0.35 -1.47 -10.07
CA PHE A 129 -0.16 -2.32 -11.24
C PHE A 129 0.75 -1.67 -12.31
N TYR A 130 0.54 -0.41 -12.66
CA TYR A 130 1.38 0.29 -13.63
C TYR A 130 2.79 0.60 -13.11
N LEU A 131 2.93 0.90 -11.82
CA LEU A 131 4.24 1.07 -11.18
C LEU A 131 5.05 -0.22 -11.21
N GLY A 132 4.40 -1.36 -10.91
CA GLY A 132 5.01 -2.69 -11.05
C GLY A 132 5.44 -2.98 -12.49
N ARG A 133 4.58 -2.65 -13.47
CA ARG A 133 4.87 -2.82 -14.89
C ARG A 133 6.04 -1.97 -15.41
N LYS A 134 6.12 -0.71 -14.97
CA LYS A 134 7.12 0.25 -15.47
C LYS A 134 8.45 0.15 -14.75
N TYR A 135 8.45 -0.04 -13.43
CA TYR A 135 9.66 0.05 -12.59
C TYR A 135 10.13 -1.29 -12.01
N GLY A 136 9.28 -2.31 -12.06
CA GLY A 136 9.65 -3.68 -11.71
C GLY A 136 10.12 -3.88 -10.27
N LYS A 137 10.94 -4.93 -10.07
CA LYS A 137 11.36 -5.42 -8.75
C LYS A 137 12.08 -4.36 -7.91
N LYS A 138 12.81 -3.44 -8.56
CA LYS A 138 13.55 -2.36 -7.88
C LYS A 138 12.62 -1.41 -7.12
N PHE A 139 11.44 -1.12 -7.67
CA PHE A 139 10.47 -0.24 -7.01
C PHE A 139 9.73 -0.96 -5.87
N ILE A 140 9.29 -2.21 -6.10
CA ILE A 140 8.62 -3.02 -5.07
C ILE A 140 9.54 -3.22 -3.86
N GLY A 141 10.83 -3.46 -4.08
CA GLY A 141 11.83 -3.60 -3.01
C GLY A 141 12.00 -2.36 -2.12
N LEU A 142 11.67 -1.16 -2.62
CA LEU A 142 11.69 0.07 -1.82
C LEU A 142 10.50 0.16 -0.86
N LEU A 143 9.34 -0.36 -1.27
CA LEU A 143 8.09 -0.27 -0.52
C LEU A 143 7.90 -1.44 0.44
N PHE A 144 8.31 -2.64 0.05
CA PHE A 144 8.01 -3.87 0.77
C PHE A 144 9.26 -4.65 1.14
N THR A 145 9.22 -5.39 2.25
CA THR A 145 10.31 -6.25 2.73
C THR A 145 10.58 -7.40 1.75
N GLU A 146 11.84 -7.80 1.58
CA GLU A 146 12.21 -8.91 0.68
C GLU A 146 11.49 -10.21 1.01
N LYS A 147 11.27 -10.50 2.30
CA LYS A 147 10.49 -11.65 2.76
C LYS A 147 9.06 -11.67 2.19
N ALA A 148 8.40 -10.50 2.12
CA ALA A 148 7.03 -10.41 1.61
C ALA A 148 6.99 -10.60 0.08
N ILE A 149 7.97 -10.00 -0.61
CA ILE A 149 8.14 -10.12 -2.06
C ILE A 149 8.46 -11.57 -2.44
N ASN A 150 9.47 -12.18 -1.80
CA ASN A 150 9.89 -13.54 -2.09
C ASN A 150 8.77 -14.55 -1.80
N LYS A 151 7.99 -14.37 -0.73
CA LYS A 151 6.83 -15.23 -0.44
C LYS A 151 5.82 -15.28 -1.61
N GLN A 152 5.54 -14.15 -2.24
CA GLN A 152 4.63 -14.09 -3.39
C GLN A 152 5.29 -14.61 -4.68
N ILE A 153 6.58 -14.34 -4.89
CA ILE A 153 7.34 -14.90 -6.02
C ILE A 153 7.42 -16.43 -5.92
N ASP A 154 7.67 -16.98 -4.73
CA ASP A 154 7.71 -18.43 -4.49
C ASP A 154 6.35 -19.07 -4.77
N TRP A 155 5.26 -18.37 -4.44
CA TRP A 155 3.90 -18.81 -4.78
C TRP A 155 3.62 -18.83 -6.27
N LEU A 156 4.18 -17.88 -7.04
CA LEU A 156 4.15 -17.89 -8.50
C LEU A 156 4.96 -19.06 -9.07
N ASN A 157 6.17 -19.28 -8.55
CA ASN A 157 7.09 -20.31 -9.01
C ASN A 157 6.59 -21.73 -8.75
N LYS A 158 5.69 -21.93 -7.78
CA LYS A 158 5.01 -23.21 -7.50
C LYS A 158 3.99 -23.64 -8.56
N GLY A 159 4.01 -23.04 -9.76
CA GLY A 159 3.14 -23.39 -10.88
C GLY A 159 1.71 -22.85 -10.77
N ASN A 160 1.44 -21.97 -9.79
CA ASN A 160 0.15 -21.30 -9.70
C ASN A 160 0.07 -20.24 -10.81
N LYS A 161 -0.98 -20.32 -11.64
CA LYS A 161 -1.29 -19.24 -12.60
C LYS A 161 -1.41 -17.93 -11.83
N ILE A 162 -0.75 -16.87 -12.33
CA ILE A 162 -0.75 -15.51 -11.74
C ILE A 162 -2.16 -15.07 -11.33
N GLU A 163 -3.15 -15.35 -12.20
CA GLU A 163 -4.56 -15.05 -11.97
C GLU A 163 -5.12 -15.73 -10.71
N LYS A 164 -4.83 -17.02 -10.50
CA LYS A 164 -5.28 -17.77 -9.31
C LYS A 164 -4.62 -17.25 -8.04
N MET A 165 -3.32 -16.99 -8.09
CA MET A 165 -2.61 -16.39 -6.96
C MET A 165 -3.25 -15.06 -6.59
N PHE A 166 -3.49 -14.19 -7.58
CA PHE A 166 -4.05 -12.86 -7.37
C PHE A 166 -5.44 -12.91 -6.72
N ILE A 167 -6.32 -13.78 -7.20
CA ILE A 167 -7.65 -13.99 -6.60
C ILE A 167 -7.52 -14.45 -5.15
N ILE A 168 -6.64 -15.41 -4.85
CA ILE A 168 -6.45 -15.91 -3.48
C ILE A 168 -5.96 -14.79 -2.55
N VAL A 169 -5.00 -13.98 -2.99
CA VAL A 169 -4.48 -12.85 -2.22
C VAL A 169 -5.61 -11.89 -1.84
N LEU A 170 -6.49 -11.56 -2.79
CA LEU A 170 -7.58 -10.61 -2.58
C LEU A 170 -8.68 -11.14 -1.65
N ILE A 171 -8.87 -12.46 -1.60
CA ILE A 171 -9.86 -13.09 -0.71
C ILE A 171 -9.33 -13.23 0.72
N VAL A 172 -8.01 -13.44 0.89
CA VAL A 172 -7.41 -13.68 2.21
C VAL A 172 -7.15 -12.35 2.93
N PRO A 173 -7.81 -12.07 4.06
CA PRO A 173 -7.80 -10.74 4.72
C PRO A 173 -6.45 -10.32 5.33
N PHE A 174 -5.43 -11.17 5.29
CA PHE A 174 -4.11 -10.91 5.87
C PHE A 174 -2.98 -10.84 4.83
N MET A 175 -3.29 -11.10 3.55
CA MET A 175 -2.27 -11.01 2.52
C MET A 175 -2.16 -9.57 2.00
N PRO A 176 -0.93 -9.07 1.81
CA PRO A 176 -0.72 -7.72 1.30
C PRO A 176 -1.06 -7.69 -0.20
N ASP A 177 -2.27 -7.22 -0.49
CA ASP A 177 -2.86 -7.11 -1.83
C ASP A 177 -2.13 -6.09 -2.70
N ASP A 178 -1.62 -5.00 -2.11
CA ASP A 178 -0.84 -3.98 -2.81
C ASP A 178 0.42 -4.55 -3.48
N ILE A 179 1.14 -5.45 -2.79
CA ILE A 179 2.32 -6.12 -3.36
C ILE A 179 1.91 -6.99 -4.54
N SER A 180 0.80 -7.72 -4.41
CA SER A 180 0.30 -8.57 -5.48
C SER A 180 -0.16 -7.78 -6.69
N CYS A 181 -0.75 -6.59 -6.51
CA CYS A 181 -1.07 -5.70 -7.62
C CYS A 181 0.19 -5.30 -8.41
N MET A 182 1.27 -4.95 -7.71
CA MET A 182 2.55 -4.61 -8.35
C MET A 182 3.20 -5.82 -9.03
N ILE A 183 3.18 -6.99 -8.37
CA ILE A 183 3.72 -8.24 -8.94
C ILE A 183 2.93 -8.63 -10.19
N CYS A 184 1.60 -8.52 -10.19
CA CYS A 184 0.80 -8.76 -11.39
C CYS A 184 1.21 -7.82 -12.53
N GLY A 185 1.50 -6.56 -12.23
CA GLY A 185 2.00 -5.58 -13.20
C GLY A 185 3.33 -5.96 -13.84
N MET A 186 4.24 -6.58 -13.08
CA MET A 186 5.54 -7.08 -13.55
C MET A 186 5.45 -8.26 -14.52
N THR A 187 4.31 -8.92 -14.57
CA THR A 187 4.08 -10.10 -15.42
C THR A 187 3.29 -9.75 -16.68
N ASP A 188 3.12 -10.71 -17.57
CA ASP A 188 2.28 -10.62 -18.78
C ASP A 188 0.76 -10.58 -18.49
N PHE A 189 0.37 -10.38 -17.24
CA PHE A 189 -1.02 -10.35 -16.84
C PHE A 189 -1.77 -9.16 -17.48
N LYS A 190 -2.85 -9.44 -18.22
CA LYS A 190 -3.57 -8.40 -18.98
C LYS A 190 -4.30 -7.43 -18.03
N PHE A 191 -4.18 -6.13 -18.30
CA PHE A 191 -4.79 -5.07 -17.48
C PHE A 191 -6.30 -5.22 -17.33
N HIS A 192 -7.03 -5.55 -18.40
CA HIS A 192 -8.49 -5.73 -18.30
C HIS A 192 -8.87 -6.82 -17.28
N ARG A 193 -8.15 -7.95 -17.28
CA ARG A 193 -8.43 -9.06 -16.35
C ARG A 193 -8.13 -8.66 -14.92
N PHE A 194 -6.99 -8.01 -14.71
CA PHE A 194 -6.64 -7.41 -13.43
C PHE A 194 -7.74 -6.47 -12.94
N PHE A 195 -8.19 -5.53 -13.77
CA PHE A 195 -9.18 -4.54 -13.40
C PHE A 195 -10.52 -5.16 -13.02
N ILE A 196 -11.03 -6.11 -13.81
CA ILE A 196 -12.31 -6.78 -13.53
C ILE A 196 -12.25 -7.57 -12.22
N ILE A 197 -11.20 -8.37 -12.02
CA ILE A 197 -11.03 -9.18 -10.80
C ILE A 197 -10.92 -8.27 -9.58
N THR A 198 -10.11 -7.22 -9.67
CA THR A 198 -9.91 -6.25 -8.58
C THR A 198 -11.19 -5.51 -8.26
N ALA A 199 -11.88 -4.98 -9.27
CA ALA A 199 -13.15 -4.27 -9.11
C ALA A 199 -14.18 -5.14 -8.39
N PHE A 200 -14.36 -6.37 -8.86
CA PHE A 200 -15.35 -7.27 -8.28
C PHE A 200 -15.00 -7.67 -6.84
N LEU A 201 -13.78 -8.17 -6.61
CA LEU A 201 -13.39 -8.65 -5.28
C LEU A 201 -13.28 -7.52 -4.26
N LYS A 202 -12.71 -6.36 -4.64
CA LYS A 202 -12.58 -5.23 -3.72
C LYS A 202 -13.92 -4.58 -3.39
N PHE A 203 -14.88 -4.57 -4.31
CA PHE A 203 -16.24 -4.12 -4.02
C PHE A 203 -16.84 -4.92 -2.85
N TRP A 204 -16.78 -6.25 -2.92
CA TRP A 204 -17.26 -7.14 -1.85
C TRP A 204 -16.42 -7.02 -0.58
N ALA A 205 -15.10 -7.03 -0.68
CA ALA A 205 -14.21 -6.98 0.48
C ALA A 205 -14.39 -5.68 1.29
N ILE A 206 -14.44 -4.52 0.62
CA ILE A 206 -14.65 -3.23 1.26
C ILE A 206 -16.05 -3.17 1.87
N GLY A 207 -17.07 -3.69 1.17
CA GLY A 207 -18.43 -3.71 1.67
C GLY A 207 -18.55 -4.51 2.97
N ILE A 208 -17.94 -5.70 3.01
CA ILE A 208 -17.91 -6.56 4.20
C ILE A 208 -17.14 -5.90 5.34
N ILE A 209 -15.96 -5.34 5.07
CA ILE A 209 -15.13 -4.68 6.10
C ILE A 209 -15.86 -3.49 6.70
N LEU A 210 -16.47 -2.64 5.88
CA LEU A 210 -17.21 -1.47 6.37
C LEU A 210 -18.46 -1.88 7.14
N TYR A 211 -19.17 -2.93 6.69
CA TYR A 211 -20.29 -3.50 7.44
C TYR A 211 -19.82 -3.98 8.82
N ILE A 212 -18.77 -4.81 8.89
CA ILE A 212 -18.21 -5.30 10.17
C ILE A 212 -17.78 -4.14 11.07
N MET A 213 -17.13 -3.13 10.51
CA MET A 213 -16.66 -1.96 11.27
C MET A 213 -17.81 -1.12 11.81
N GLN A 214 -18.85 -0.89 11.02
CA GLN A 214 -20.00 -0.09 11.45
C GLN A 214 -20.78 -0.78 12.57
N TYR A 215 -21.10 -2.07 12.42
CA TYR A 215 -21.83 -2.81 13.46
C TYR A 215 -20.94 -3.17 14.65
N GLY A 216 -19.65 -3.42 14.42
CA GLY A 216 -18.67 -3.66 15.48
C GLY A 216 -18.42 -2.44 16.35
N TYR A 217 -18.37 -1.24 15.75
CA TYR A 217 -18.25 0.02 16.49
C TYR A 217 -19.45 0.25 17.42
N GLU A 218 -20.67 0.07 16.90
CA GLU A 218 -21.91 0.20 17.69
C GLU A 218 -21.98 -0.82 18.84
N ALA A 219 -21.53 -2.05 18.61
CA ALA A 219 -21.48 -3.10 19.64
C ALA A 219 -20.46 -2.79 20.73
N LEU A 220 -19.27 -2.27 20.36
CA LEU A 220 -18.24 -1.83 21.31
C LEU A 220 -18.70 -0.63 22.13
N TYR A 221 -19.35 0.34 21.48
CA TYR A 221 -19.86 1.54 22.14
C TYR A 221 -20.88 1.19 23.23
N ARG A 222 -21.84 0.31 22.94
CA ARG A 222 -22.86 -0.17 23.90
C ARG A 222 -22.31 -1.04 25.03
N LEU A 223 -21.13 -1.63 24.86
CA LEU A 223 -20.49 -2.49 25.87
C LEU A 223 -19.65 -1.68 26.86
N ILE A 224 -19.14 -0.53 26.42
CA ILE A 224 -18.22 0.33 27.20
C ILE A 224 -18.98 1.50 27.85
N PHE A 225 -20.07 1.96 27.24
CA PHE A 225 -20.92 3.07 27.70
C PHE A 225 -22.38 2.65 27.77
#